data_AF-A0A7J9PWG5-F1
#
_entry.id   AF-A0A7J9PWG5-F1
#
_cell.length_a   1.000
_cell.length_b   1.000
_cell.length_c   1.000
_cell.angle_alpha   90.00
_cell.angle_beta   90.00
_cell.angle_gamma   90.00
#
_symmetry.space_group_name_H-M   'P 1'
#
loop_
_entity.id
_entity.type
_entity.pdbx_description
1 polymer ?
#
loop_
_entity_poly.entity_id
_entity_poly.type
_entity_poly.pdbx_seq_one_letter_code
_entity_poly.pdbx_strand_id
1 'polypeptide(L)'
;YRKKNPIVREKVTTITTPGSVVDAVVTNEGIAINPERKDILEKVKGKINLISIEELKDMAYAQTGKPELLNFGDEIVAEIKWIDGSVLDRVYRVKGS
;
A
#
# COMPACT_ATOMS: atom_id res chain seq x y z
N TYR A 1 13.07 7.68 13.41
CA TYR A 1 12.04 6.96 14.19
C TYR A 1 10.91 6.52 13.25
N ARG A 2 10.99 5.30 12.68
CA ARG A 2 9.90 4.58 11.98
C ARG A 2 9.93 3.07 12.30
N LYS A 3 10.66 2.67 13.36
CA LYS A 3 11.15 1.30 13.57
C LYS A 3 10.08 0.21 13.76
N LYS A 4 8.78 0.54 13.84
CA LYS A 4 7.70 -0.44 14.07
C LYS A 4 6.55 -0.41 13.06
N ASN A 5 6.53 0.53 12.11
CA ASN A 5 5.41 0.65 11.16
C ASN A 5 5.87 0.29 9.74
N PRO A 6 5.45 -0.85 9.20
CA PRO A 6 5.81 -1.24 7.84
C PRO A 6 5.11 -0.34 6.82
N ILE A 7 5.86 0.12 5.83
CA ILE A 7 5.34 0.99 4.75
C ILE A 7 4.53 0.15 3.75
N VAL A 8 5.12 -0.94 3.27
CA VAL A 8 4.42 -1.93 2.46
C VAL A 8 3.77 -2.94 3.41
N ARG A 9 2.47 -3.16 3.26
CA ARG A 9 1.65 -3.97 4.17
C ARG A 9 0.51 -4.62 3.39
N GLU A 10 -0.09 -5.65 3.98
CA GLU A 10 -1.19 -6.41 3.39
C GLU A 10 -2.39 -5.53 3.04
N LYS A 11 -2.77 -4.63 3.94
CA LYS A 11 -3.90 -3.72 3.77
C LYS A 11 -3.55 -2.34 4.33
N VAL A 12 -3.72 -1.31 3.52
CA VAL A 12 -3.61 0.08 3.97
C VAL A 12 -4.79 0.45 4.86
N THR A 13 -4.60 1.40 5.76
CA THR A 13 -5.68 1.89 6.62
C THR A 13 -6.70 2.71 5.86
N THR A 14 -6.25 3.46 4.84
CA THR A 14 -7.09 4.33 4.03
C THR A 14 -6.55 4.35 2.61
N ILE A 15 -7.45 4.18 1.64
CA ILE A 15 -7.14 4.26 0.22
C ILE A 15 -7.33 5.71 -0.24
N THR A 16 -6.23 6.40 -0.54
CA THR A 16 -6.28 7.75 -1.17
C THR A 16 -6.06 7.69 -2.67
N THR A 17 -5.40 6.62 -3.15
CA THR A 17 -5.11 6.38 -4.55
C THR A 17 -5.36 4.91 -4.85
N PRO A 18 -6.21 4.56 -5.83
CA PRO A 18 -6.39 3.18 -6.27
C PRO A 18 -5.06 2.55 -6.74
N GLY A 19 -4.81 1.29 -6.38
CA GLY A 19 -3.62 0.58 -6.84
C GLY A 19 -3.55 0.42 -8.36
N SER A 20 -4.70 0.40 -9.04
CA SER A 20 -4.81 0.28 -10.51
C SER A 20 -4.19 1.45 -11.28
N VAL A 21 -4.01 2.61 -10.65
CA VAL A 21 -3.34 3.77 -11.28
C VAL A 21 -1.89 3.94 -10.82
N VAL A 22 -1.39 3.03 -9.96
CA VAL A 22 0.00 3.03 -9.51
C VAL A 22 0.78 2.01 -10.34
N ASP A 23 1.78 2.49 -11.06
CA ASP A 23 2.55 1.66 -11.98
C ASP A 23 3.71 0.93 -11.32
N ALA A 24 4.37 1.57 -10.35
CA ALA A 24 5.54 1.03 -9.70
C ALA A 24 5.73 1.58 -8.29
N VAL A 25 6.36 0.78 -7.44
CA VAL A 25 6.83 1.12 -6.10
C VAL A 25 8.34 0.90 -6.06
N VAL A 26 9.08 1.94 -5.72
CA VAL A 26 10.55 1.91 -5.64
C VAL A 26 10.96 2.12 -4.19
N THR A 27 11.78 1.19 -3.68
CA THR A 27 12.35 1.27 -2.33
C THR A 27 13.84 0.97 -2.38
N ASN A 28 14.54 1.14 -1.26
CA ASN A 28 15.95 0.76 -1.14
C ASN A 28 16.16 -0.75 -1.32
N GLU A 29 15.14 -1.55 -1.01
CA GLU A 29 15.18 -3.01 -1.03
C GLU A 29 14.84 -3.59 -2.41
N GLY A 30 14.25 -2.79 -3.29
CA GLY A 30 13.94 -3.19 -4.65
C GLY A 30 12.77 -2.43 -5.28
N ILE A 31 12.46 -2.83 -6.51
CA ILE A 31 11.44 -2.22 -7.36
C ILE A 31 10.36 -3.24 -7.64
N ALA A 32 9.12 -2.90 -7.30
CA ALA A 32 7.93 -3.65 -7.68
C ALA A 32 7.16 -2.89 -8.76
N ILE A 33 6.85 -3.55 -9.87
CA ILE A 33 6.01 -3.00 -10.94
C ILE A 33 4.65 -3.66 -10.83
N ASN A 34 3.59 -2.87 -11.00
CA ASN A 34 2.24 -3.37 -11.01
C ASN A 34 2.08 -4.43 -12.14
N PRO A 35 1.62 -5.65 -11.84
CA PRO A 35 1.47 -6.72 -12.83
C PRO A 35 0.52 -6.38 -13.99
N GLU A 36 -0.37 -5.40 -13.81
CA GLU A 36 -1.24 -4.90 -14.88
C GLU A 36 -0.44 -4.13 -15.97
N ARG A 37 0.74 -3.60 -15.63
CA ARG A 37 1.63 -2.84 -16.54
C ARG A 37 2.61 -3.73 -17.30
N LYS A 38 2.06 -4.66 -18.09
CA LYS A 38 2.83 -5.56 -18.96
C LYS A 38 3.77 -4.82 -19.92
N ASP A 39 3.36 -3.65 -20.38
CA ASP A 39 4.15 -2.79 -21.26
C ASP A 39 5.45 -2.31 -20.61
N ILE A 40 5.42 -2.02 -19.31
CA ILE A 40 6.60 -1.62 -18.54
C ILE A 40 7.45 -2.86 -18.25
N LEU A 41 6.82 -3.93 -17.75
CA LEU A 41 7.51 -5.19 -17.41
C LEU A 41 8.38 -5.69 -18.57
N GLU A 42 7.84 -5.73 -19.78
CA GLU A 42 8.59 -6.19 -20.96
C GLU A 42 9.73 -5.23 -21.32
N LYS A 43 9.58 -3.91 -21.15
CA LYS A 43 10.63 -2.92 -21.44
C LYS A 43 11.81 -3.00 -20.47
N VAL A 44 11.56 -3.35 -19.22
CA VAL A 44 12.59 -3.37 -18.16
C VAL A 44 13.13 -4.77 -17.86
N LYS A 45 12.54 -5.80 -18.46
CA LYS A 45 12.95 -7.20 -18.31
C LYS A 45 14.44 -7.38 -18.56
N GLY A 46 15.15 -7.95 -17.58
CA GLY A 46 16.59 -8.18 -17.64
C GLY A 46 17.47 -6.93 -17.51
N LYS A 47 16.89 -5.73 -17.35
CA LYS A 47 17.63 -4.47 -17.17
C LYS A 47 17.72 -4.04 -15.71
N ILE A 48 16.72 -4.40 -14.90
CA ILE A 48 16.66 -4.12 -13.47
C ILE A 48 16.19 -5.35 -12.71
N ASN A 49 16.60 -5.46 -11.45
CA ASN A 49 16.08 -6.48 -10.55
C ASN A 49 14.68 -6.07 -10.09
N LEU A 50 13.69 -6.85 -10.50
CA LEU A 50 12.30 -6.69 -10.08
C LEU A 50 12.00 -7.68 -8.98
N ILE A 51 11.27 -7.21 -7.97
CA ILE A 51 10.70 -8.05 -6.92
C ILE A 51 9.20 -7.78 -6.85
N SER A 52 8.46 -8.73 -6.29
CA SER A 52 7.02 -8.57 -6.08
C SER A 52 6.72 -7.56 -4.96
N ILE A 53 5.52 -6.98 -4.97
CA ILE A 53 5.09 -6.10 -3.88
C ILE A 53 4.90 -6.90 -2.58
N GLU A 54 4.61 -8.19 -2.69
CA GLU A 54 4.54 -9.17 -1.61
C GLU A 54 5.92 -9.40 -0.97
N GLU A 55 6.99 -9.51 -1.75
CA GLU A 55 8.35 -9.59 -1.22
C GLU A 55 8.73 -8.31 -0.48
N LEU A 56 8.41 -7.13 -1.03
CA LEU A 56 8.63 -5.85 -0.34
C LEU A 56 7.87 -5.78 1.00
N LYS A 57 6.64 -6.30 1.04
CA LYS A 57 5.84 -6.43 2.28
C LYS A 57 6.53 -7.34 3.28
N ASP A 58 6.97 -8.52 2.86
CA ASP A 58 7.57 -9.52 3.74
C ASP A 58 8.92 -9.03 4.30
N MET A 59 9.72 -8.32 3.48
CA MET A 59 10.92 -7.63 3.94
C MET A 59 10.59 -6.54 4.98
N ALA A 60 9.54 -5.74 4.74
CA ALA A 60 9.11 -4.73 5.71
C ALA A 60 8.66 -5.38 7.04
N TYR A 61 7.91 -6.47 6.98
CA TYR A 61 7.44 -7.19 8.16
C TYR A 61 8.58 -7.90 8.90
N ALA A 62 9.60 -8.40 8.22
CA ALA A 62 10.79 -8.97 8.84
C ALA A 62 11.54 -7.91 9.66
N GLN A 63 11.55 -6.65 9.22
CA GLN A 63 12.23 -5.55 9.90
C GLN A 63 11.39 -4.96 11.06
N THR A 64 10.07 -4.83 10.89
CA THR A 64 9.20 -4.10 11.84
C THR A 64 8.32 -5.00 12.70
N GLY A 65 8.16 -6.28 12.35
CA GLY A 65 7.04 -7.11 12.76
C GLY A 65 5.78 -6.81 11.95
N LYS A 66 4.76 -7.68 12.11
CA LYS A 66 3.42 -7.43 11.56
C LYS A 66 2.76 -6.28 12.32
N PRO A 67 2.11 -5.33 11.63
CA PRO A 67 1.44 -4.22 12.29
C PRO A 67 0.23 -4.73 13.06
N GLU A 68 0.01 -4.19 14.25
CA GLU A 68 -1.21 -4.44 15.03
C GLU A 68 -2.41 -3.81 14.31
N LEU A 69 -3.52 -4.56 14.23
CA LEU A 69 -4.74 -4.08 13.59
C LEU A 69 -5.51 -3.18 14.58
N LEU A 70 -5.83 -1.97 14.15
CA LEU A 70 -6.68 -1.06 14.90
C LEU A 70 -8.13 -1.58 14.93
N ASN A 71 -8.78 -1.44 16.08
CA ASN A 71 -10.19 -1.78 16.23
C ASN A 71 -11.05 -0.57 15.87
N PHE A 72 -11.63 -0.58 14.67
CA PHE A 72 -12.52 0.47 14.19
C PHE A 72 -13.96 0.25 14.68
N GLY A 73 -14.67 1.34 14.99
CA GLY A 73 -16.12 1.39 15.18
C GLY A 73 -16.87 1.63 13.88
N ASP A 74 -18.18 1.82 14.00
CA ASP A 74 -19.06 1.99 12.83
C ASP A 74 -19.29 3.47 12.46
N GLU A 75 -18.85 4.41 13.32
CA GLU A 75 -18.97 5.84 13.06
C GLU A 75 -17.98 6.29 11.97
N ILE A 76 -18.51 6.79 10.86
CA ILE A 76 -17.74 7.43 9.80
C ILE A 76 -17.40 8.85 10.22
N VAL A 77 -16.10 9.16 10.32
CA VAL A 77 -15.60 10.51 10.68
C VAL A 77 -15.12 11.32 9.47
N ALA A 78 -14.86 10.66 8.34
CA ALA A 78 -14.51 11.32 7.08
C ALA A 78 -14.79 10.42 5.86
N GLU A 79 -15.05 11.03 4.71
CA GLU A 79 -15.11 10.35 3.40
C GLU A 79 -13.95 10.82 2.52
N ILE A 80 -13.31 9.87 1.85
CA ILE A 80 -12.28 10.12 0.85
C ILE A 80 -12.97 10.10 -0.50
N LYS A 81 -12.91 11.22 -1.23
CA LYS A 81 -13.46 11.32 -2.58
C LYS A 81 -12.37 11.12 -3.62
N TRP A 82 -12.74 10.46 -4.71
CA TRP A 82 -11.93 10.45 -5.92
C TRP A 82 -12.12 11.74 -6.72
N ILE A 83 -11.28 11.93 -7.74
CA ILE A 83 -11.26 13.13 -8.59
C ILE A 83 -12.63 13.38 -9.25
N ASP A 84 -13.36 12.32 -9.59
CA ASP A 84 -14.70 12.38 -10.18
C ASP A 84 -15.84 12.61 -9.16
N GLY A 85 -15.50 12.78 -7.88
CA GLY A 85 -16.45 13.00 -6.80
C GLY A 85 -17.08 11.73 -6.22
N SER A 86 -16.77 10.54 -6.75
CA SER A 86 -17.18 9.26 -6.16
C SER A 86 -16.50 9.04 -4.80
N VAL A 87 -17.17 8.29 -3.91
CA VAL A 87 -16.59 7.92 -2.61
C VAL A 87 -15.63 6.76 -2.82
N LEU A 88 -14.34 7.02 -2.59
CA LEU A 88 -13.26 6.05 -2.73
C LEU A 88 -13.11 5.19 -1.46
N ASP A 89 -13.15 5.82 -0.30
CA ASP A 89 -12.98 5.16 0.99
C ASP A 89 -13.61 5.98 2.13
N ARG A 90 -13.72 5.40 3.33
CA ARG A 90 -14.24 6.06 4.53
C ARG A 90 -13.31 5.83 5.72
N VAL A 91 -13.11 6.88 6.50
CA VAL A 91 -12.38 6.79 7.78
C VAL A 91 -13.39 6.53 8.89
N TYR A 92 -13.14 5.48 9.66
CA TYR A 92 -13.96 5.08 10.80
C TYR A 92 -13.28 5.50 12.11
N ARG A 93 -14.08 5.87 13.11
CA ARG A 93 -13.57 6.17 14.47
C ARG A 93 -12.92 4.94 15.09
N VAL A 94 -11.77 5.11 15.74
CA VAL A 94 -11.12 4.04 16.51
C VAL A 94 -11.86 3.83 17.83
N LYS A 95 -12.12 2.58 18.23
CA LYS A 95 -12.72 2.28 19.54
C LYS A 95 -11.71 2.56 20.65
N GLY A 96 -12.14 3.30 21.68
CA GLY A 96 -11.32 3.57 22.88
C GLY A 96 -10.43 4.82 22.80
N SER A 97 -10.74 5.76 21.91
CA SER A 97 -10.22 7.14 21.95
C SER A 97 -10.85 7.95 23.09
#